data_AF-A0A931WQV1-F1
#
_entry.id   AF-A0A931WQV1-F1
#
_cell.length_a   1.000
_cell.length_b   1.000
_cell.length_c   1.000
_cell.angle_alpha   90.00
_cell.angle_beta   90.00
_cell.angle_gamma   90.00
#
_symmetry.space_group_name_H-M   'P 1'
#
loop_
_entity.id
_entity.type
_entity.pdbx_description
1 polymer ?
#
loop_
_entity_poly.entity_id
_entity_poly.type
_entity_poly.pdbx_seq_one_letter_code
_entity_poly.pdbx_strand_id
1 'polypeptide(L)'
;MTRTGRFNFDAIVAFAPVHAACLLLLWTQFKWSYLAWLAVTYGIRMFAITAGYHRYFSHRSFKLDRVSQFVLAFLAQTSAQRG
;
A
#
# COMPACT_ATOMS: atom_id res chain seq x y z
N MET A 1 -24.89 10.74 -8.73
CA MET A 1 -23.61 10.09 -9.01
C MET A 1 -23.13 10.53 -10.40
N THR A 2 -22.61 11.76 -10.50
CA THR A 2 -22.01 12.28 -11.73
C THR A 2 -20.58 12.68 -11.37
N ARG A 3 -19.64 11.74 -11.53
CA ARG A 3 -18.22 12.08 -11.50
C ARG A 3 -17.98 12.90 -12.76
N THR A 4 -18.06 14.23 -12.67
CA THR A 4 -17.58 15.11 -13.73
C THR A 4 -16.16 14.66 -14.07
N GLY A 5 -15.90 14.31 -15.33
CA GLY A 5 -14.61 13.86 -15.84
C GLY A 5 -13.55 14.96 -15.83
N ARG A 6 -13.30 15.56 -14.67
CA ARG A 6 -12.23 16.54 -14.45
C ARG A 6 -10.95 15.76 -14.18
N PHE A 7 -9.93 16.03 -15.00
CA PHE A 7 -8.59 15.52 -14.75
C PHE A 7 -8.10 16.00 -13.38
N ASN A 8 -7.68 15.06 -12.53
CA ASN A 8 -7.12 15.36 -11.23
C ASN A 8 -5.59 15.48 -11.36
N PHE A 9 -5.14 16.68 -11.73
CA PHE A 9 -3.72 16.97 -11.88
C PHE A 9 -2.93 16.81 -10.57
N ASP A 10 -3.55 17.10 -9.41
CA ASP A 10 -2.90 16.95 -8.10
C ASP A 10 -2.51 15.49 -7.82
N ALA A 11 -3.42 14.55 -8.10
CA ALA A 11 -3.14 13.13 -7.99
C ALA A 11 -2.04 12.70 -8.98
N ILE A 12 -2.07 13.20 -10.21
CA ILE A 12 -1.04 12.88 -11.22
C ILE A 12 0.33 13.35 -10.74
N VAL A 13 0.44 14.59 -10.27
CA VAL A 13 1.70 15.15 -9.76
C VAL A 13 2.21 14.36 -8.54
N ALA A 14 1.31 13.89 -7.66
CA ALA A 14 1.71 13.07 -6.51
C ALA A 14 2.16 11.64 -6.89
N PHE A 15 1.52 11.01 -7.87
CA PHE A 15 1.79 9.61 -8.24
C PHE A 15 2.85 9.44 -9.35
N ALA A 16 3.03 10.41 -10.24
CA ALA A 16 3.99 10.32 -11.33
C ALA A 16 5.44 10.10 -10.85
N PRO A 17 5.94 10.80 -9.79
CA PRO A 17 7.29 10.58 -9.27
C PRO A 17 7.51 9.16 -8.74
N VAL A 18 6.48 8.55 -8.13
CA VAL A 18 6.57 7.17 -7.60
C VAL A 18 6.83 6.17 -8.74
N HIS A 19 6.22 6.39 -9.91
CA HIS A 19 6.45 5.55 -11.08
C HIS A 19 7.79 5.85 -11.74
N ALA A 20 8.14 7.14 -11.87
CA ALA A 20 9.44 7.55 -12.42
C ALA A 20 10.61 7.03 -11.57
N ALA A 21 10.44 6.92 -10.25
CA ALA A 21 11.45 6.37 -9.34
C ALA A 21 11.85 4.92 -9.68
N CYS A 22 10.99 4.14 -10.33
CA CYS A 22 11.35 2.80 -10.81
C CYS A 22 12.51 2.83 -11.82
N LEU A 23 12.68 3.92 -12.58
CA LEU A 23 13.77 4.07 -13.55
C LEU A 23 15.14 4.18 -12.86
N LEU A 24 15.18 4.57 -11.59
CA LEU A 24 16.43 4.62 -10.82
C LEU A 24 17.09 3.24 -10.70
N LEU A 25 16.31 2.15 -10.83
CA LEU A 25 16.83 0.78 -10.82
C LEU A 25 17.91 0.57 -11.90
N LEU A 26 17.86 1.28 -13.03
CA LEU A 26 18.84 1.17 -14.12
C LEU A 26 20.25 1.61 -13.70
N TRP A 27 20.37 2.45 -12.66
CA TRP A 27 21.64 2.91 -12.09
C TRP A 27 22.02 2.19 -10.79
N THR A 28 21.16 1.32 -10.26
CA THR A 28 21.45 0.57 -9.03
C THR A 28 22.20 -0.72 -9.33
N GLN A 29 23.16 -1.06 -8.48
CA GLN A 29 23.83 -2.37 -8.52
C GLN A 29 22.91 -3.44 -7.91
N PHE A 30 22.65 -4.50 -8.66
CA PHE A 30 21.75 -5.58 -8.25
C PHE A 30 22.29 -6.34 -7.03
N LYS A 31 21.40 -6.63 -6.07
CA LYS A 31 21.65 -7.49 -4.91
C LYS A 31 20.46 -8.41 -4.69
N TRP A 32 20.73 -9.68 -4.39
CA TRP A 32 19.69 -10.68 -4.08
C TRP A 32 18.81 -10.28 -2.88
N SER A 33 19.35 -9.49 -1.94
CA SER A 33 18.58 -8.97 -0.80
C SER A 33 17.39 -8.10 -1.22
N TYR A 34 17.39 -7.49 -2.41
CA TYR A 34 16.26 -6.70 -2.90
C TYR A 34 15.03 -7.56 -3.15
N LEU A 35 15.22 -8.79 -3.65
CA LEU A 35 14.11 -9.73 -3.85
C LEU A 35 13.51 -10.20 -2.52
N ALA A 36 14.36 -10.39 -1.50
CA ALA A 36 13.88 -10.71 -0.16
C ALA A 36 13.04 -9.54 0.42
N TRP A 37 13.52 -8.30 0.30
CA TRP A 37 12.77 -7.12 0.72
C TRP A 37 11.47 -6.94 -0.06
N LEU A 38 11.47 -7.19 -1.37
CA LEU A 38 10.27 -7.20 -2.20
C LEU A 38 9.26 -8.20 -1.66
N ALA A 39 9.66 -9.47 -1.51
CA ALA A 39 8.77 -10.54 -1.07
C ALA A 39 8.18 -10.26 0.31
N VAL A 40 9.02 -9.88 1.29
CA VAL A 40 8.57 -9.60 2.67
C VAL A 40 7.64 -8.40 2.71
N THR A 41 8.05 -7.26 2.14
CA THR A 41 7.24 -6.04 2.25
C THR A 41 5.96 -6.12 1.41
N TYR A 42 5.99 -6.79 0.25
CA TYR A 42 4.79 -7.04 -0.56
C TYR A 42 3.83 -7.97 0.18
N GLY A 43 4.33 -9.10 0.68
CA GLY A 43 3.52 -10.09 1.40
C GLY A 43 2.83 -9.49 2.63
N ILE A 44 3.58 -8.78 3.47
CA ILE A 44 3.04 -8.11 4.67
C ILE A 44 1.95 -7.10 4.29
N ARG A 45 2.18 -6.25 3.29
CA ARG A 45 1.22 -5.21 2.89
C ARG A 45 -0.04 -5.82 2.25
N MET A 46 0.10 -6.84 1.41
CA MET A 46 -1.03 -7.55 0.80
C MET A 46 -1.91 -8.22 1.85
N PHE A 47 -1.29 -8.86 2.85
CA PHE A 47 -2.01 -9.38 4.00
C PHE A 47 -2.70 -8.27 4.77
N ALA A 48 -2.01 -7.18 5.10
CA ALA A 48 -2.54 -6.10 5.91
C ALA A 48 -3.71 -5.35 5.24
N ILE A 49 -3.68 -5.12 3.92
CA ILE A 49 -4.82 -4.54 3.19
C ILE A 49 -6.02 -5.49 3.22
N THR A 50 -5.77 -6.78 2.95
CA THR A 50 -6.84 -7.78 2.83
C THR A 50 -7.47 -8.10 4.19
N ALA A 51 -6.66 -8.38 5.19
CA ALA A 51 -7.14 -8.66 6.55
C ALA A 51 -7.61 -7.38 7.25
N GLY A 52 -6.88 -6.27 7.10
CA GLY A 52 -7.16 -4.98 7.71
C GLY A 52 -8.25 -4.22 6.98
N TYR A 53 -7.90 -3.42 5.97
CA TYR A 53 -8.84 -2.51 5.31
C TYR A 53 -10.09 -3.23 4.81
N HIS A 54 -9.92 -4.36 4.12
CA HIS A 54 -11.05 -5.08 3.53
C HIS A 54 -11.85 -5.86 4.59
N ARG A 55 -11.27 -6.88 5.22
CA ARG A 55 -12.06 -7.80 6.08
C ARG A 55 -12.40 -7.20 7.45
N TYR A 56 -11.44 -6.57 8.12
CA TYR A 56 -11.64 -6.07 9.47
C TYR A 56 -12.35 -4.71 9.51
N PHE A 57 -11.79 -3.69 8.85
CA PHE A 57 -12.31 -2.32 8.97
C PHE A 57 -13.57 -2.09 8.12
N SER A 58 -13.65 -2.63 6.90
CA SER A 58 -14.82 -2.47 6.03
C SER A 58 -15.93 -3.48 6.33
N HIS A 59 -15.59 -4.78 6.42
CA HIS A 59 -16.60 -5.84 6.56
C HIS A 59 -16.78 -6.39 7.98
N ARG A 60 -15.93 -5.99 8.94
CA ARG A 60 -16.01 -6.43 10.35
C ARG A 60 -16.14 -7.94 10.52
N SER A 61 -15.46 -8.73 9.68
CA SER A 61 -15.59 -10.19 9.63
C SER A 61 -15.03 -10.93 10.85
N PHE A 62 -14.29 -10.24 11.72
CA PHE A 62 -13.74 -10.78 12.97
C PHE A 62 -13.49 -9.64 13.97
N LYS A 63 -13.16 -9.98 15.23
CA LYS A 63 -12.85 -9.02 16.31
C LYS A 63 -11.38 -9.11 16.67
N LEU A 64 -10.76 -7.96 16.94
CA LEU A 64 -9.38 -7.82 17.41
C LEU A 64 -9.36 -6.96 18.68
N ASP A 65 -8.36 -7.15 19.54
CA ASP A 65 -8.04 -6.23 20.63
C ASP A 65 -7.42 -4.92 20.09
N ARG A 66 -7.31 -3.89 20.93
CA ARG A 66 -6.89 -2.55 20.47
C ARG A 66 -5.47 -2.55 19.89
N VAL A 67 -4.56 -3.36 20.43
CA VAL A 67 -3.17 -3.40 19.96
C VAL A 67 -3.11 -4.04 18.58
N SER A 68 -3.76 -5.18 18.37
CA SER A 68 -3.79 -5.82 17.06
C SER A 68 -4.50 -4.96 16.01
N GLN A 69 -5.55 -4.22 16.38
CA GLN A 69 -6.18 -3.25 15.48
C GLN A 69 -5.20 -2.17 15.02
N PHE A 70 -4.45 -1.59 15.97
CA PHE A 70 -3.45 -0.57 15.66
C PHE A 70 -2.36 -1.13 14.75
N VAL A 71 -1.80 -2.30 15.07
CA VAL A 71 -0.76 -2.94 14.26
C VAL A 71 -1.27 -3.20 12.84
N LEU A 72 -2.48 -3.73 12.71
CA LEU A 72 -3.05 -4.05 11.40
C LEU A 72 -3.35 -2.78 10.58
N ALA A 73 -3.87 -1.72 11.20
CA ALA A 73 -4.09 -0.43 10.56
C ALA A 73 -2.77 0.22 10.13
N PHE A 74 -1.76 0.19 11.00
CA PHE A 74 -0.44 0.75 10.70
C PHE A 74 0.21 0.03 9.52
N LEU A 75 0.22 -1.30 9.53
CA LEU A 75 0.77 -2.09 8.42
C LEU A 75 0.00 -1.85 7.12
N ALA A 76 -1.33 -1.76 7.17
CA ALA A 76 -2.14 -1.46 5.99
C ALA A 76 -1.82 -0.06 5.43
N GLN A 77 -1.61 0.94 6.29
CA GLN A 77 -1.25 2.31 5.90
C GLN A 77 0.10 2.39 5.17
N THR A 78 1.06 1.51 5.48
CA THR A 78 2.35 1.46 4.75
C THR A 78 2.22 1.11 3.26
N SER A 79 1.04 0.65 2.82
CA SER A 79 0.74 0.42 1.41
C SER A 79 0.34 1.68 0.63
N ALA A 80 0.09 2.80 1.33
CA ALA A 80 -0.50 4.02 0.76
C ALA A 80 -1.86 3.80 0.06
N GLN A 81 -2.52 2.65 0.28
CA GLN A 81 -3.89 2.42 -0.13
C GLN A 81 -4.81 3.30 0.72
N ARG A 82 -5.82 3.88 0.06
CA ARG A 82 -6.91 4.54 0.78
C ARG A 82 -7.83 3.43 1.27
N GLY A 83 -7.91 3.29 2.60
CA GLY A 83 -8.76 2.31 3.28
C GLY A 83 -10.24 2.62 3.17
#